data_AF-A0A1J5H5W6-F1
#
_entry.id   AF-A0A1J5H5W6-F1
#
_cell.length_a   1.000
_cell.length_b   1.000
_cell.length_c   1.000
_cell.angle_alpha   90.00
_cell.angle_beta   90.00
_cell.angle_gamma   90.00
#
_symmetry.space_group_name_H-M   'P 1'
#
loop_
_entity.id
_entity.type
_entity.pdbx_description
1 polymer ?
#
loop_
_entity_poly.entity_id
_entity_poly.type
_entity_poly.pdbx_seq_one_letter_code
_entity_poly.pdbx_strand_id
1 'polypeptide(L)'
;MLEYLKKFNALPAEVKAKVSSKEAIAAIEALEKKYQVALAALVMKVMVKEVALGELAVYLVKENLGKIRAEELARELKEKIFSFLDAQTPAAKGASFFFSADDEAEIRELAKNIGQLAKIEEPVVPVVPVERKLEEVIRRAQINFGSVELADRFSQILKTYLRGIRNRLETKMTLVKPFLNGGLSFDHDSAEKVMVLADKAIKAKPGETMAPPPKIKLPELAAIGREAAYDFSRLKKLDTGHELPAPPKPVAPPAAAGQMPLIKRRFEAENLSQSTKARIEDVKFVPKVMGPIDEIKYLDLTAFRRLGGDPFKTAEKIKSKLALLEEESYGKRLEGIKAWRLSPIFKLYLALGGLSISANKPIDVIIEERKLAGGEYLTADEFRAIMDLNKNLRF
;
A
#
# COMPACT_ATOMS: atom_id res chain seq x y z
N MET A 1 -32.68 -17.37 -10.21
CA MET A 1 -31.92 -18.45 -10.87
C MET A 1 -31.73 -18.27 -12.39
N LEU A 2 -32.35 -17.28 -13.07
CA LEU A 2 -32.27 -17.12 -14.54
C LEU A 2 -31.95 -15.69 -15.02
N GLU A 3 -31.45 -14.82 -14.14
CA GLU A 3 -31.19 -13.41 -14.48
C GLU A 3 -29.99 -13.25 -15.42
N TYR A 4 -28.91 -13.98 -15.18
CA TYR A 4 -27.73 -14.03 -16.06
C TYR A 4 -28.08 -14.58 -17.45
N LEU A 5 -29.06 -15.47 -17.57
CA LEU A 5 -29.48 -16.03 -18.85
C LEU A 5 -30.26 -15.00 -19.69
N LYS A 6 -31.07 -14.15 -19.03
CA LYS A 6 -31.71 -12.99 -19.69
C LYS A 6 -30.67 -11.97 -20.17
N LYS A 7 -29.69 -11.65 -19.31
CA LYS A 7 -28.59 -10.75 -19.66
C LYS A 7 -27.71 -11.32 -20.77
N PHE A 8 -27.46 -12.63 -20.77
CA PHE A 8 -26.73 -13.32 -21.83
C PHE A 8 -27.48 -13.23 -23.16
N ASN A 9 -28.79 -13.46 -23.17
CA ASN A 9 -29.59 -13.33 -24.39
C ASN A 9 -29.64 -11.89 -24.93
N ALA A 10 -29.49 -10.89 -24.06
CA ALA A 10 -29.39 -9.48 -24.44
C ALA A 10 -28.01 -9.07 -25.02
N LEU A 11 -27.00 -9.95 -24.98
CA LEU A 11 -25.69 -9.67 -25.58
C LEU A 11 -25.77 -9.59 -27.12
N PRO A 12 -24.87 -8.83 -27.77
CA PRO A 12 -24.77 -8.76 -29.23
C PRO A 12 -24.61 -10.15 -29.86
N ALA A 13 -25.25 -10.39 -31.00
CA ALA A 13 -25.23 -11.68 -31.69
C ALA A 13 -23.81 -12.17 -32.02
N GLU A 14 -22.91 -11.24 -32.37
CA GLU A 14 -21.50 -11.52 -32.67
C GLU A 14 -20.73 -12.07 -31.47
N VAL A 15 -21.04 -11.59 -30.26
CA VAL A 15 -20.36 -12.00 -29.02
C VAL A 15 -20.86 -13.36 -28.55
N LYS A 16 -22.17 -13.62 -28.72
CA LYS A 16 -22.78 -14.92 -28.42
C LYS A 16 -22.31 -16.01 -29.38
N ALA A 17 -22.22 -15.70 -30.68
CA ALA A 17 -21.82 -16.65 -31.71
C ALA A 17 -20.41 -17.23 -31.48
N LYS A 18 -19.50 -16.48 -30.85
CA LYS A 18 -18.14 -16.95 -30.55
C LYS A 18 -18.11 -18.02 -29.47
N VAL A 19 -18.90 -17.87 -28.40
CA VAL A 19 -19.00 -18.84 -27.30
C VAL A 19 -19.93 -20.00 -27.64
N SER A 20 -20.92 -19.77 -28.49
CA SER A 20 -21.83 -20.80 -29.00
C SER A 20 -21.33 -21.45 -30.30
N SER A 21 -20.07 -21.20 -30.69
CA SER A 21 -19.46 -21.86 -31.84
C SER A 21 -19.28 -23.36 -31.57
N LYS A 22 -19.32 -24.18 -32.63
CA LYS A 22 -19.16 -25.64 -32.52
C LYS A 22 -17.82 -26.02 -31.85
N GLU A 23 -16.78 -25.24 -32.10
CA GLU A 23 -15.45 -25.40 -31.50
C GLU A 23 -15.45 -25.05 -30.01
N ALA A 24 -16.06 -23.93 -29.61
CA ALA A 24 -16.15 -23.53 -28.21
C ALA A 24 -17.00 -24.51 -27.39
N ILE A 25 -18.13 -24.99 -27.93
CA ILE A 25 -18.98 -25.99 -27.27
C ILE A 25 -18.21 -27.30 -27.07
N ALA A 26 -17.50 -27.79 -28.09
CA ALA A 26 -16.67 -28.98 -27.96
C ALA A 26 -15.53 -28.81 -26.94
N ALA A 27 -14.92 -27.63 -26.87
CA ALA A 27 -13.90 -27.31 -25.87
C ALA A 27 -14.48 -27.26 -24.44
N ILE A 28 -15.67 -26.69 -24.26
CA ILE A 28 -16.40 -26.69 -22.99
C ILE A 28 -16.68 -28.13 -22.55
N GLU A 29 -17.28 -28.95 -23.42
CA GLU A 29 -17.59 -30.36 -23.10
C GLU A 29 -16.34 -31.18 -22.73
N ALA A 30 -15.22 -30.94 -23.41
CA ALA A 30 -13.95 -31.60 -23.10
C ALA A 30 -13.42 -31.20 -21.70
N LEU A 31 -13.55 -29.93 -21.32
CA LEU A 31 -13.16 -29.43 -20.01
C LEU A 31 -14.12 -29.90 -18.90
N GLU A 32 -15.42 -29.95 -19.17
CA GLU A 32 -16.42 -30.48 -18.24
C GLU A 32 -16.14 -31.95 -17.91
N LYS A 33 -15.80 -32.77 -18.92
CA LYS A 33 -15.41 -34.18 -18.72
C LYS A 33 -14.10 -34.34 -17.95
N LYS A 34 -13.10 -33.49 -18.25
CA LYS A 34 -11.77 -33.55 -17.61
C LYS A 34 -11.81 -33.15 -16.14
N TYR A 35 -12.59 -32.14 -15.80
CA TYR A 35 -12.63 -31.57 -14.44
C TYR A 35 -13.88 -31.98 -13.63
N GLN A 36 -14.85 -32.64 -14.27
CA GLN A 36 -16.12 -33.07 -13.67
C GLN A 36 -16.94 -31.89 -13.09
N VAL A 37 -16.96 -30.76 -13.79
CA VAL A 37 -17.69 -29.54 -13.39
C VAL A 37 -18.61 -29.10 -14.50
N ALA A 38 -19.79 -28.57 -14.16
CA ALA A 38 -20.66 -27.90 -15.12
C ALA A 38 -20.17 -26.48 -15.39
N LEU A 39 -19.63 -26.24 -16.58
CA LEU A 39 -18.99 -25.00 -17.00
C LEU A 39 -19.92 -24.10 -17.80
N ALA A 40 -20.99 -24.63 -18.40
CA ALA A 40 -21.94 -23.83 -19.19
C ALA A 40 -22.48 -22.61 -18.43
N ALA A 41 -22.90 -22.80 -17.17
CA ALA A 41 -23.42 -21.70 -16.35
C ALA A 41 -22.32 -20.68 -15.96
N LEU A 42 -21.11 -21.16 -15.68
CA LEU A 42 -19.96 -20.31 -15.39
C LEU A 42 -19.59 -19.45 -16.60
N VAL A 43 -19.55 -20.06 -17.78
CA VAL A 43 -19.23 -19.38 -19.04
C VAL A 43 -20.23 -18.28 -19.33
N MET A 44 -21.53 -18.54 -19.15
CA MET A 44 -22.57 -17.51 -19.30
C MET A 44 -22.40 -16.35 -18.30
N LYS A 45 -22.07 -16.63 -17.03
CA LYS A 45 -21.84 -15.59 -16.01
C LYS A 45 -20.62 -14.71 -16.35
N VAL A 46 -19.55 -15.32 -16.86
CA VAL A 46 -18.34 -14.59 -17.30
C VAL A 46 -18.66 -13.67 -18.47
N MET A 47 -19.47 -14.13 -19.43
CA MET A 47 -19.88 -13.33 -20.59
C MET A 47 -20.72 -12.11 -20.22
N VAL A 48 -21.47 -12.19 -19.12
CA VAL A 48 -22.27 -11.08 -18.57
C VAL A 48 -21.45 -10.20 -17.61
N LYS A 49 -20.15 -10.48 -17.44
CA LYS A 49 -19.23 -9.79 -16.49
C LYS A 49 -19.65 -9.92 -15.02
N GLU A 50 -20.45 -10.93 -14.66
CA GLU A 50 -20.77 -11.22 -13.25
C GLU A 50 -19.61 -11.94 -12.54
N VAL A 51 -18.74 -12.61 -13.30
CA VAL A 51 -17.49 -13.20 -12.80
C VAL A 51 -16.35 -12.66 -13.65
N ALA A 52 -15.39 -11.99 -13.01
CA ALA A 52 -14.21 -11.44 -13.69
C ALA A 52 -13.27 -12.57 -14.14
N LEU A 53 -12.65 -12.42 -15.32
CA LEU A 53 -11.68 -13.41 -15.85
C LEU A 53 -10.50 -13.64 -14.90
N GLY A 54 -10.08 -12.62 -14.14
CA GLY A 54 -9.01 -12.73 -13.15
C GLY A 54 -9.41 -13.46 -11.86
N GLU A 55 -10.71 -13.61 -11.60
CA GLU A 55 -11.24 -14.25 -10.38
C GLU A 55 -11.77 -15.67 -10.63
N LEU A 56 -11.62 -16.20 -11.85
CA LEU A 56 -12.09 -17.54 -12.23
C LEU A 56 -11.57 -18.63 -11.29
N ALA A 57 -10.28 -18.61 -10.96
CA ALA A 57 -9.69 -19.60 -10.07
C ALA A 57 -10.29 -19.52 -8.65
N VAL A 58 -10.51 -18.31 -8.14
CA VAL A 58 -11.12 -18.08 -6.83
C VAL A 58 -12.58 -18.54 -6.81
N TYR A 59 -13.32 -18.28 -7.89
CA TYR A 59 -14.70 -18.73 -8.04
C TYR A 59 -14.78 -20.25 -8.09
N LEU A 60 -13.91 -20.92 -8.85
CA LEU A 60 -13.86 -22.37 -8.94
C LEU A 60 -13.46 -23.04 -7.61
N VAL A 61 -12.59 -22.42 -6.81
CA VAL A 61 -12.28 -22.90 -5.46
C VAL A 61 -13.50 -22.84 -4.54
N LYS A 62 -14.33 -21.79 -4.65
CA LYS A 62 -15.58 -21.66 -3.89
C LYS A 62 -16.62 -22.72 -4.28
N GLU A 63 -16.60 -23.16 -5.53
CA GLU A 63 -17.43 -24.25 -6.06
C GLU A 63 -16.84 -25.65 -5.74
N ASN A 64 -16.01 -25.75 -4.70
CA ASN A 64 -15.45 -27.00 -4.17
C ASN A 64 -14.38 -27.67 -5.06
N LEU A 65 -13.76 -26.93 -5.99
CA LEU A 65 -12.63 -27.42 -6.77
C LEU A 65 -11.31 -27.19 -6.03
N GLY A 66 -10.44 -28.20 -5.95
CA GLY A 66 -9.13 -28.05 -5.33
C GLY A 66 -8.29 -26.97 -6.01
N LYS A 67 -7.58 -26.15 -5.21
CA LYS A 67 -6.85 -24.95 -5.66
C LYS A 67 -6.04 -25.14 -6.96
N ILE A 68 -5.27 -26.22 -7.05
CA ILE A 68 -4.42 -26.53 -8.23
C ILE A 68 -5.28 -26.78 -9.47
N ARG A 69 -6.35 -27.58 -9.34
CA ARG A 69 -7.27 -27.88 -10.46
C ARG A 69 -8.07 -26.65 -10.88
N ALA A 70 -8.43 -25.79 -9.93
CA ALA A 70 -9.13 -24.54 -10.18
C ALA A 70 -8.27 -23.56 -11.00
N GLU A 71 -6.98 -23.45 -10.67
CA GLU A 71 -6.02 -22.62 -11.41
C GLU A 71 -5.78 -23.16 -12.83
N GLU A 72 -5.63 -24.48 -12.99
CA GLU A 72 -5.47 -25.12 -14.30
C GLU A 72 -6.70 -24.97 -15.19
N LEU A 73 -7.90 -25.20 -14.63
CA LEU A 73 -9.16 -25.05 -15.35
C LEU A 73 -9.41 -23.59 -15.74
N ALA A 74 -9.13 -22.64 -14.84
CA ALA A 74 -9.22 -21.21 -15.16
C ALA A 74 -8.29 -20.82 -16.32
N ARG A 75 -7.06 -21.35 -16.34
CA ARG A 75 -6.12 -21.14 -17.45
C ARG A 75 -6.64 -21.72 -18.76
N GLU A 76 -7.12 -22.96 -18.75
CA GLU A 76 -7.62 -23.62 -19.96
C GLU A 76 -8.91 -22.97 -20.50
N LEU A 77 -9.82 -22.54 -19.62
CA LEU A 77 -11.00 -21.76 -20.00
C LEU A 77 -10.60 -20.44 -20.65
N LYS A 78 -9.60 -19.76 -20.09
CA LYS A 78 -9.10 -18.50 -20.61
C LYS A 78 -8.51 -18.65 -22.01
N GLU A 79 -7.72 -19.69 -22.22
CA GLU A 79 -7.02 -19.93 -23.49
C GLU A 79 -7.94 -20.45 -24.60
N LYS A 80 -8.80 -21.43 -24.29
CA LYS A 80 -9.60 -22.14 -25.29
C LYS A 80 -10.96 -21.48 -25.59
N ILE A 81 -11.53 -20.77 -24.61
CA ILE A 81 -12.89 -20.21 -24.73
C ILE A 81 -12.85 -18.69 -24.69
N PHE A 82 -12.08 -18.07 -23.79
CA PHE A 82 -12.09 -16.61 -23.62
C PHE A 82 -10.94 -15.87 -24.27
N SER A 83 -10.14 -16.51 -25.13
CA SER A 83 -9.03 -15.87 -25.84
C SER A 83 -9.47 -14.69 -26.70
N PHE A 84 -10.72 -14.70 -27.18
CA PHE A 84 -11.30 -13.57 -27.92
C PHE A 84 -11.76 -12.41 -27.01
N LEU A 85 -11.98 -12.62 -25.71
CA LEU A 85 -12.29 -11.56 -24.75
C LEU A 85 -11.02 -10.81 -24.31
N ASP A 86 -9.88 -11.49 -24.33
CA ASP A 86 -8.54 -10.87 -24.19
C ASP A 86 -8.20 -9.94 -25.39
N ALA A 87 -8.99 -9.93 -26.47
CA ALA A 87 -8.87 -8.90 -27.52
C ALA A 87 -9.53 -7.56 -27.12
N GLN A 88 -10.37 -7.53 -26.09
CA GLN A 88 -10.94 -6.31 -25.51
C GLN A 88 -10.48 -6.02 -24.08
N THR A 89 -9.60 -6.86 -23.53
CA THR A 89 -8.83 -6.54 -22.32
C THR A 89 -7.37 -6.57 -22.73
N PRO A 90 -6.66 -5.43 -22.80
CA PRO A 90 -5.34 -5.40 -23.41
C PRO A 90 -4.40 -6.35 -22.65
N ALA A 91 -4.15 -7.50 -23.27
CA ALA A 91 -2.99 -8.33 -23.01
C ALA A 91 -1.75 -7.57 -23.48
N ALA A 92 -1.35 -6.55 -22.73
CA ALA A 92 -0.08 -5.89 -22.94
C ALA A 92 0.92 -6.44 -21.92
N LYS A 93 1.69 -7.43 -22.37
CA LYS A 93 3.05 -7.59 -21.85
C LYS A 93 3.83 -6.36 -22.33
N GLY A 94 3.75 -5.30 -21.53
CA GLY A 94 4.38 -4.00 -21.75
C GLY A 94 3.47 -2.82 -21.47
N ALA A 95 4.05 -1.64 -21.27
CA ALA A 95 3.30 -0.38 -21.16
C ALA A 95 2.39 -0.23 -22.40
N SER A 96 1.08 -0.43 -22.25
CA SER A 96 0.09 -0.40 -23.33
C SER A 96 -0.21 1.02 -23.86
N PHE A 97 0.73 1.93 -23.71
CA PHE A 97 0.61 3.33 -24.04
C PHE A 97 1.92 3.81 -24.69
N PHE A 98 1.80 4.65 -25.72
CA PHE A 98 2.94 5.19 -26.47
C PHE A 98 3.10 6.68 -26.18
N PHE A 99 4.18 7.04 -25.50
CA PHE A 99 4.54 8.45 -25.31
C PHE A 99 4.85 9.12 -26.65
N SER A 100 4.65 10.44 -26.68
CA SER A 100 5.14 11.21 -27.82
C SER A 100 6.67 11.25 -27.85
N ALA A 101 7.25 11.56 -29.00
CA ALA A 101 8.70 11.78 -29.11
C ALA A 101 9.17 12.91 -28.17
N ASP A 102 8.34 13.94 -27.99
CA ASP A 102 8.58 15.05 -27.05
C ASP A 102 8.56 14.56 -25.59
N ASP A 103 7.52 13.83 -25.19
CA ASP A 103 7.42 13.30 -23.83
C ASP A 103 8.55 12.31 -23.54
N GLU A 104 8.92 11.48 -24.51
CA GLU A 104 10.06 10.56 -24.38
C GLU A 104 11.38 11.33 -24.28
N ALA A 105 11.55 12.41 -25.05
CA ALA A 105 12.71 13.29 -24.93
C ALA A 105 12.77 13.95 -23.55
N GLU A 106 11.63 14.40 -23.01
CA GLU A 106 11.53 14.97 -21.66
C GLU A 106 11.80 13.91 -20.59
N ILE A 107 11.31 12.68 -20.74
CA ILE A 107 11.63 11.56 -19.83
C ILE A 107 13.12 11.24 -19.89
N ARG A 108 13.73 11.24 -21.09
CA ARG A 108 15.17 11.05 -21.28
C ARG A 108 15.97 12.21 -20.70
N GLU A 109 15.50 13.44 -20.82
CA GLU A 109 16.13 14.62 -20.25
C GLU A 109 16.02 14.60 -18.73
N LEU A 110 14.86 14.26 -18.16
CA LEU A 110 14.69 14.00 -16.74
C LEU A 110 15.66 12.93 -16.27
N ALA A 111 15.80 11.82 -17.00
CA ALA A 111 16.75 10.76 -16.67
C ALA A 111 18.22 11.19 -16.78
N LYS A 112 18.58 12.04 -17.76
CA LYS A 112 19.94 12.61 -17.89
C LYS A 112 20.23 13.64 -16.80
N ASN A 113 19.25 14.47 -16.47
CA ASN A 113 19.31 15.43 -15.39
C ASN A 113 19.37 14.73 -14.04
N ILE A 114 18.75 13.56 -13.86
CA ILE A 114 18.95 12.66 -12.71
C ILE A 114 20.42 12.19 -12.61
N GLY A 115 21.11 12.00 -13.74
CA GLY A 115 22.55 11.71 -13.77
C GLY A 115 23.44 12.87 -13.28
N GLN A 116 23.04 14.13 -13.48
CA GLN A 116 23.73 15.32 -12.93
C GLN A 116 23.18 15.76 -11.55
N LEU A 117 21.94 15.38 -11.23
CA LEU A 117 21.29 15.44 -9.92
C LEU A 117 21.55 14.17 -9.10
N ALA A 118 22.59 13.40 -9.39
CA ALA A 118 23.08 12.35 -8.48
C ALA A 118 23.63 12.90 -7.13
N LYS A 119 23.44 14.20 -6.87
CA LYS A 119 23.56 14.86 -5.56
C LYS A 119 22.23 15.38 -4.99
N ILE A 120 21.09 15.11 -5.63
CA ILE A 120 19.73 15.36 -5.11
C ILE A 120 18.85 14.15 -5.47
N GLU A 121 18.79 13.23 -4.51
CA GLU A 121 17.70 12.30 -4.20
C GLU A 121 16.92 11.69 -5.39
N GLU A 122 17.26 10.44 -5.72
CA GLU A 122 16.35 9.48 -6.34
C GLU A 122 14.99 9.48 -5.59
N PRO A 123 13.85 9.29 -6.27
CA PRO A 123 12.58 9.05 -5.59
C PRO A 123 12.62 7.61 -5.10
N VAL A 124 13.44 7.37 -4.07
CA VAL A 124 13.23 6.23 -3.22
C VAL A 124 11.90 6.48 -2.53
N VAL A 125 10.98 5.53 -2.67
CA VAL A 125 9.87 5.32 -1.75
C VAL A 125 10.34 5.76 -0.36
N PRO A 126 9.63 6.63 0.39
CA PRO A 126 9.94 6.85 1.78
C PRO A 126 9.62 5.56 2.53
N VAL A 127 10.49 4.56 2.40
CA VAL A 127 10.75 3.58 3.44
C VAL A 127 11.27 4.46 4.54
N VAL A 128 10.36 4.82 5.45
CA VAL A 128 10.63 5.80 6.47
C VAL A 128 11.93 5.37 7.18
N PRO A 129 12.82 6.29 7.59
CA PRO A 129 14.16 5.95 8.06
C PRO A 129 14.21 4.84 9.14
N VAL A 130 13.07 4.61 9.80
CA VAL A 130 12.79 3.59 10.80
C VAL A 130 12.72 2.18 10.19
N GLU A 131 12.06 1.99 9.05
CA GLU A 131 11.84 0.69 8.42
C GLU A 131 13.15 0.11 7.88
N ARG A 132 14.02 0.93 7.28
CA ARG A 132 15.37 0.50 6.87
C ARG A 132 16.24 0.09 8.07
N LYS A 133 16.19 0.86 9.16
CA LYS A 133 16.90 0.55 10.41
C LYS A 133 16.38 -0.74 11.03
N LEU A 134 15.07 -0.99 10.94
CA LEU A 134 14.46 -2.23 11.43
C LEU A 134 14.94 -3.45 10.65
N GLU A 135 14.95 -3.39 9.32
CA GLU A 135 15.42 -4.48 8.46
C GLU A 135 16.90 -4.82 8.73
N GLU A 136 17.73 -3.79 8.95
CA GLU A 136 19.13 -3.98 9.33
C GLU A 136 19.27 -4.70 10.68
N VAL A 137 18.46 -4.32 11.67
CA VAL A 137 18.45 -4.98 12.99
C VAL A 137 17.99 -6.43 12.87
N ILE A 138 16.92 -6.71 12.11
CA ILE A 138 16.41 -8.08 11.88
C ILE A 138 17.47 -8.95 11.21
N ARG A 139 18.10 -8.45 10.14
CA ARG A 139 19.15 -9.18 9.40
C ARG A 139 20.37 -9.50 10.27
N ARG A 140 20.78 -8.54 11.12
CA ARG A 140 21.96 -8.71 12.00
C ARG A 140 21.67 -9.56 13.23
N ALA A 141 20.45 -9.52 13.73
CA ALA A 141 20.05 -10.31 14.88
C ALA A 141 19.88 -11.80 14.54
N GLN A 142 19.74 -12.15 13.25
CA GLN A 142 19.55 -13.53 12.76
C GLN A 142 18.48 -14.32 13.54
N ILE A 143 17.43 -13.62 13.97
CA ILE A 143 16.36 -14.23 14.75
C ILE A 143 15.42 -14.96 13.79
N ASN A 144 15.21 -16.25 14.03
CA ASN A 144 14.18 -17.00 13.33
C ASN A 144 12.88 -16.93 14.14
N PHE A 145 11.86 -16.27 13.59
CA PHE A 145 10.54 -16.24 14.21
C PHE A 145 9.76 -17.49 13.79
N GLY A 146 9.37 -18.32 14.76
CA GLY A 146 8.57 -19.54 14.50
C GLY A 146 7.15 -19.26 13.98
N SER A 147 6.73 -17.99 13.90
CA SER A 147 5.45 -17.57 13.29
C SER A 147 5.52 -16.13 12.77
N VAL A 148 4.68 -15.85 11.77
CA VAL A 148 4.55 -14.51 11.16
C VAL A 148 4.08 -13.47 12.17
N GLU A 149 3.18 -13.84 13.09
CA GLU A 149 2.68 -12.92 14.12
C GLU A 149 3.76 -12.43 15.09
N LEU A 150 4.73 -13.29 15.45
CA LEU A 150 5.83 -12.90 16.34
C LEU A 150 6.79 -11.94 15.65
N ALA A 151 7.03 -12.13 14.35
CA ALA A 151 7.84 -11.23 13.54
C ALA A 151 7.19 -9.83 13.43
N ASP A 152 5.88 -9.77 13.26
CA ASP A 152 5.13 -8.51 13.21
C ASP A 152 5.14 -7.79 14.56
N ARG A 153 4.95 -8.52 15.67
CA ARG A 153 5.03 -7.95 17.03
C ARG A 153 6.43 -7.40 17.34
N PHE A 154 7.48 -8.14 16.98
CA PHE A 154 8.87 -7.68 17.10
C PHE A 154 9.12 -6.40 16.31
N SER A 155 8.64 -6.38 15.07
CA SER A 155 8.73 -5.23 14.19
C SER A 155 8.03 -4.00 14.77
N GLN A 156 6.85 -4.17 15.37
CA GLN A 156 6.11 -3.08 16.02
C GLN A 156 6.84 -2.54 17.26
N ILE A 157 7.32 -3.43 18.14
CA ILE A 157 8.04 -3.05 19.37
C ILE A 157 9.29 -2.24 19.02
N LEU A 158 10.08 -2.70 18.04
CA LEU A 158 11.28 -2.00 17.60
C LEU A 158 10.96 -0.72 16.82
N LYS A 159 9.90 -0.67 16.00
CA LYS A 159 9.44 0.56 15.34
C LYS A 159 9.16 1.66 16.37
N THR A 160 8.49 1.33 17.47
CA THR A 160 8.21 2.30 18.54
C THR A 160 9.49 2.79 19.23
N TYR A 161 10.48 1.92 19.42
CA TYR A 161 11.78 2.29 19.97
C TYR A 161 12.60 3.18 19.02
N LEU A 162 12.71 2.77 17.76
CA LEU A 162 13.43 3.50 16.72
C LEU A 162 12.82 4.87 16.39
N ARG A 163 11.51 5.06 16.68
CA ARG A 163 10.80 6.35 16.62
C ARG A 163 11.02 7.23 17.86
N GLY A 164 11.70 6.73 18.90
CA GLY A 164 11.97 7.46 20.14
C GLY A 164 10.77 7.58 21.09
N ILE A 165 9.67 6.86 20.84
CA ILE A 165 8.44 6.92 21.65
C ILE A 165 8.61 6.11 22.95
N ARG A 166 9.40 5.04 22.91
CA ARG A 166 9.65 4.14 24.04
C ARG A 166 11.13 4.20 24.42
N ASN A 167 11.43 4.14 25.71
CA ASN A 167 12.82 4.15 26.20
C ASN A 167 13.48 2.75 26.10
N ARG A 168 14.81 2.70 26.27
CA ARG A 168 15.61 1.47 26.13
C ARG A 168 15.19 0.38 27.11
N LEU A 169 14.93 0.78 28.36
CA LEU A 169 14.59 -0.13 29.45
C LEU A 169 13.20 -0.75 29.26
N GLU A 170 12.19 0.06 28.93
CA GLU A 170 10.83 -0.40 28.64
C GLU A 170 10.79 -1.31 27.42
N THR A 171 11.55 -0.98 26.38
CA THR A 171 11.63 -1.83 25.17
C THR A 171 12.25 -3.18 25.50
N LYS A 172 13.35 -3.22 26.25
CA LYS A 172 13.95 -4.48 26.74
C LYS A 172 12.97 -5.29 27.57
N MET A 173 12.28 -4.66 28.53
CA MET A 173 11.27 -5.34 29.35
C MET A 173 10.12 -5.88 28.50
N THR A 174 9.76 -5.19 27.41
CA THR A 174 8.69 -5.64 26.50
C THR A 174 9.12 -6.84 25.65
N LEU A 175 10.40 -6.90 25.24
CA LEU A 175 10.95 -8.06 24.54
C LEU A 175 11.00 -9.30 25.44
N VAL A 176 11.33 -9.14 26.73
CA VAL A 176 11.43 -10.24 27.71
C VAL A 176 10.06 -10.74 28.20
N LYS A 177 9.02 -9.89 28.18
CA LYS A 177 7.68 -10.25 28.67
C LYS A 177 7.11 -11.51 27.99
N PRO A 178 6.32 -12.34 28.71
CA PRO A 178 5.67 -13.52 28.13
C PRO A 178 4.76 -13.20 26.94
N PHE A 179 4.64 -14.14 26.01
CA PHE A 179 3.78 -14.03 24.83
C PHE A 179 2.29 -13.77 25.19
N LEU A 180 1.82 -14.36 26.29
CA LEU A 180 0.46 -14.17 26.80
C LEU A 180 0.16 -12.72 27.22
N ASN A 181 1.19 -11.97 27.61
CA ASN A 181 1.07 -10.61 28.12
C ASN A 181 1.54 -9.58 27.08
N GLY A 182 1.51 -9.93 25.80
CA GLY A 182 1.88 -9.03 24.70
C GLY A 182 3.38 -8.79 24.52
N GLY A 183 4.24 -9.62 25.12
CA GLY A 183 5.70 -9.61 24.89
C GLY A 183 6.17 -10.70 23.92
N LEU A 184 7.49 -10.90 23.83
CA LEU A 184 8.12 -11.86 22.90
C LEU A 184 8.89 -13.00 23.58
N SER A 185 8.92 -13.05 24.91
CA SER A 185 9.59 -14.08 25.71
C SER A 185 11.06 -14.29 25.36
N PHE A 186 11.76 -13.21 24.98
CA PHE A 186 13.20 -13.29 24.74
C PHE A 186 13.94 -13.51 26.06
N ASP A 187 15.04 -14.25 26.01
CA ASP A 187 15.99 -14.28 27.11
C ASP A 187 16.64 -12.90 27.30
N HIS A 188 17.14 -12.65 28.50
CA HIS A 188 17.69 -11.34 28.86
C HIS A 188 18.90 -10.96 28.00
N ASP A 189 19.67 -11.94 27.52
CA ASP A 189 20.88 -11.73 26.73
C ASP A 189 20.55 -11.42 25.27
N SER A 190 19.59 -12.12 24.68
CA SER A 190 19.08 -11.86 23.33
C SER A 190 18.37 -10.53 23.24
N ALA A 191 17.57 -10.17 24.26
CA ALA A 191 16.96 -8.85 24.35
C ALA A 191 18.04 -7.75 24.41
N GLU A 192 19.12 -7.93 25.20
CA GLU A 192 20.23 -6.96 25.26
C GLU A 192 20.95 -6.83 23.91
N LYS A 193 21.24 -7.93 23.22
CA LYS A 193 21.87 -7.92 21.89
C LYS A 193 21.04 -7.14 20.87
N VAL A 194 19.72 -7.33 20.86
CA VAL A 194 18.80 -6.57 19.99
C VAL A 194 18.84 -5.09 20.31
N MET A 195 18.84 -4.72 21.60
CA MET A 195 18.90 -3.30 22.00
C MET A 195 20.22 -2.65 21.59
N VAL A 196 21.36 -3.36 21.72
CA VAL A 196 22.67 -2.85 21.26
C VAL A 196 22.68 -2.62 19.74
N LEU A 197 22.09 -3.53 18.96
CA LEU A 197 21.96 -3.36 17.51
C LEU A 197 21.04 -2.18 17.16
N ALA A 198 19.92 -2.02 17.86
CA ALA A 198 19.01 -0.91 17.68
C ALA A 198 19.64 0.44 18.05
N ASP A 199 20.40 0.50 19.15
CA ASP A 199 21.15 1.69 19.57
C ASP A 199 22.20 2.09 18.53
N LYS A 200 22.87 1.10 17.94
CA LYS A 200 23.84 1.31 16.85
C LYS A 200 23.15 1.84 15.58
N ALA A 201 21.97 1.33 15.25
CA ALA A 201 21.17 1.81 14.12
C ALA A 201 20.62 3.24 14.34
N ILE A 202 20.35 3.63 15.58
CA ILE A 202 19.95 5.00 15.93
C ILE A 202 21.13 5.97 15.78
N LYS A 203 22.33 5.59 16.24
CA LYS A 203 23.55 6.43 16.22
C LYS A 203 24.26 6.52 14.86
N ALA A 204 23.96 5.62 13.91
CA ALA A 204 24.54 5.66 12.57
C ALA A 204 24.01 6.87 11.77
N LYS A 205 24.91 7.68 11.20
CA LYS A 205 24.56 8.74 10.23
C LYS A 205 24.28 8.12 8.84
N PRO A 206 23.47 8.75 7.98
CA PRO A 206 23.16 8.22 6.66
C PRO A 206 24.42 8.24 5.77
N GLY A 207 24.87 7.06 5.29
CA GLY A 207 25.84 6.98 4.19
C GLY A 207 27.20 6.31 4.44
N GLU A 208 27.52 5.80 5.64
CA GLU A 208 28.76 5.02 5.83
C GLU A 208 28.54 3.52 5.61
N THR A 209 29.08 3.00 4.51
CA THR A 209 29.31 1.56 4.29
C THR A 209 30.36 1.06 5.27
N MET A 210 29.96 0.29 6.29
CA MET A 210 30.90 -0.35 7.20
C MET A 210 31.35 -1.72 6.66
N ALA A 211 32.67 -1.93 6.63
CA ALA A 211 33.31 -3.19 6.26
C ALA A 211 32.90 -4.36 7.17
N PRO A 212 32.94 -5.61 6.67
CA PRO A 212 32.62 -6.79 7.48
C PRO A 212 33.74 -7.06 8.52
N PRO A 213 33.41 -7.39 9.79
CA PRO A 213 34.41 -7.83 10.74
C PRO A 213 34.92 -9.26 10.42
N PRO A 214 36.14 -9.61 10.88
CA PRO A 214 36.82 -10.85 10.50
C PRO A 214 36.12 -12.10 11.06
N LYS A 215 36.18 -13.19 10.29
CA LYS A 215 35.65 -14.51 10.64
C LYS A 215 36.21 -14.97 12.00
N ILE A 216 35.32 -15.18 12.97
CA ILE A 216 35.66 -15.83 14.23
C ILE A 216 35.68 -17.35 13.98
N LYS A 217 36.79 -17.99 14.36
CA LYS A 217 36.96 -19.45 14.30
C LYS A 217 36.04 -20.12 15.34
N LEU A 218 35.30 -21.13 14.90
CA LEU A 218 34.47 -21.99 15.74
C LEU A 218 35.39 -22.87 16.62
N PRO A 219 35.19 -22.92 17.95
CA PRO A 219 35.68 -24.03 18.76
C PRO A 219 34.79 -25.25 18.52
N GLU A 220 35.47 -26.37 18.30
CA GLU A 220 34.96 -27.72 18.06
C GLU A 220 34.01 -28.19 19.18
N LEU A 221 32.86 -28.75 18.79
CA LEU A 221 32.01 -29.52 19.68
C LEU A 221 32.76 -30.79 20.09
N ALA A 222 33.27 -30.83 21.32
CA ALA A 222 33.61 -32.07 22.00
C ALA A 222 32.88 -32.13 23.35
N ALA A 223 31.91 -33.04 23.39
CA ALA A 223 31.45 -33.82 24.52
C ALA A 223 31.15 -33.10 25.86
N ILE A 224 29.87 -32.92 26.18
CA ILE A 224 29.25 -33.62 27.34
C ILE A 224 27.79 -33.91 26.98
N GLY A 225 27.48 -35.20 26.81
CA GLY A 225 26.13 -35.71 26.82
C GLY A 225 25.73 -36.18 28.22
N ARG A 226 24.44 -36.00 28.50
CA ARG A 226 23.57 -36.77 29.41
C ARG A 226 23.59 -36.48 30.92
N GLU A 227 22.34 -36.45 31.41
CA GLU A 227 21.86 -36.72 32.78
C GLU A 227 22.08 -35.66 33.87
N ALA A 228 21.03 -34.85 34.08
CA ALA A 228 20.60 -34.52 35.43
C ALA A 228 19.07 -34.46 35.46
N ALA A 229 18.49 -35.43 36.16
CA ALA A 229 17.09 -35.56 36.45
C ALA A 229 16.58 -34.34 37.25
N TYR A 230 15.33 -33.96 36.99
CA TYR A 230 14.57 -33.05 37.85
C TYR A 230 14.33 -33.71 39.21
N ASP A 231 14.93 -33.15 40.27
CA ASP A 231 14.65 -33.55 41.65
C ASP A 231 13.68 -32.56 42.31
N PHE A 232 12.45 -33.02 42.58
CA PHE A 232 11.34 -32.30 43.20
C PHE A 232 11.40 -32.25 44.74
N SER A 233 12.54 -32.56 45.36
CA SER A 233 12.66 -32.68 46.83
C SER A 233 12.75 -31.35 47.60
N ARG A 234 12.36 -30.21 47.02
CA ARG A 234 12.29 -28.90 47.72
C ARG A 234 10.89 -28.33 47.92
N LEU A 235 9.84 -29.14 47.76
CA LEU A 235 8.46 -28.76 48.06
C LEU A 235 7.96 -29.37 49.37
N LYS A 236 8.14 -28.65 50.48
CA LYS A 236 7.32 -28.56 51.72
C LYS A 236 8.22 -28.09 52.87
N LYS A 237 7.89 -27.12 53.74
CA LYS A 237 6.60 -26.65 54.25
C LYS A 237 6.75 -25.18 54.68
N LEU A 238 5.76 -24.33 54.40
CA LEU A 238 5.35 -23.32 55.37
C LEU A 238 3.85 -23.50 55.58
N ASP A 239 3.54 -23.78 56.83
CA ASP A 239 2.22 -24.02 57.35
C ASP A 239 1.47 -22.70 57.54
N THR A 240 0.17 -22.90 57.54
CA THR A 240 -0.99 -22.02 57.63
C THR A 240 -1.04 -21.12 58.86
N GLY A 241 -1.65 -19.94 58.69
CA GLY A 241 -2.03 -19.07 59.79
C GLY A 241 -2.18 -17.59 59.43
N HIS A 242 -3.03 -17.24 58.48
CA HIS A 242 -3.82 -16.01 58.62
C HIS A 242 -5.11 -16.05 57.78
N GLU A 243 -6.16 -15.72 58.52
CA GLU A 243 -7.60 -15.76 58.27
C GLU A 243 -8.04 -14.89 57.09
N LEU A 244 -8.91 -15.47 56.24
CA LEU A 244 -9.58 -14.79 55.13
C LEU A 244 -10.79 -13.99 55.65
N PRO A 245 -10.93 -12.69 55.35
CA PRO A 245 -12.23 -12.05 55.38
C PRO A 245 -12.97 -12.26 54.04
N ALA A 246 -14.25 -12.58 54.18
CA ALA A 246 -15.19 -13.00 53.15
C ALA A 246 -15.53 -11.93 52.08
N PRO A 247 -16.04 -12.34 50.90
CA PRO A 247 -16.40 -11.42 49.82
C PRO A 247 -17.84 -10.90 49.96
N PRO A 248 -18.13 -9.61 49.70
CA PRO A 248 -19.50 -9.17 49.53
C PRO A 248 -19.97 -9.41 48.09
N LYS A 249 -21.15 -10.01 47.95
CA LYS A 249 -21.91 -10.17 46.70
C LYS A 249 -22.78 -8.92 46.42
N PRO A 250 -23.28 -8.76 45.18
CA PRO A 250 -23.63 -7.48 44.56
C PRO A 250 -25.10 -7.08 44.75
N VAL A 251 -25.39 -5.77 44.72
CA VAL A 251 -26.76 -5.25 44.58
C VAL A 251 -26.77 -4.11 43.56
N ALA A 252 -27.67 -4.21 42.58
CA ALA A 252 -28.03 -3.18 41.61
C ALA A 252 -29.50 -2.75 41.85
N PRO A 253 -30.02 -1.67 41.23
CA PRO A 253 -30.65 -0.51 41.88
C PRO A 253 -32.21 -0.56 41.80
N PRO A 254 -33.00 0.41 42.35
CA PRO A 254 -33.30 1.66 41.61
C PRO A 254 -33.75 2.91 42.42
N ALA A 255 -33.80 4.03 41.68
CA ALA A 255 -34.82 5.10 41.69
C ALA A 255 -34.87 6.21 42.77
N ALA A 256 -34.96 7.43 42.21
CA ALA A 256 -35.82 8.56 42.58
C ALA A 256 -35.22 9.74 43.39
N ALA A 257 -35.05 10.84 42.62
CA ALA A 257 -35.56 12.19 42.88
C ALA A 257 -35.02 13.02 44.06
N GLY A 258 -34.33 14.10 43.69
CA GLY A 258 -34.70 15.44 44.11
C GLY A 258 -33.93 16.04 45.30
N GLN A 259 -33.01 16.95 45.02
CA GLN A 259 -33.10 18.40 45.30
C GLN A 259 -31.70 19.02 45.37
N MET A 260 -31.51 20.15 44.67
CA MET A 260 -30.37 21.05 44.85
C MET A 260 -30.49 21.75 46.22
N PRO A 261 -29.37 22.23 46.79
CA PRO A 261 -29.12 23.66 46.64
C PRO A 261 -27.66 24.05 46.38
N LEU A 262 -27.53 25.27 45.87
CA LEU A 262 -26.32 26.00 45.52
C LEU A 262 -25.34 26.15 46.68
N ILE A 263 -24.06 25.88 46.44
CA ILE A 263 -22.94 26.50 47.18
C ILE A 263 -21.90 27.00 46.20
N LYS A 264 -21.81 28.34 46.11
CA LYS A 264 -20.67 29.07 45.56
C LYS A 264 -19.43 28.74 46.40
N ARG A 265 -18.34 28.25 45.78
CA ARG A 265 -17.00 28.47 46.30
C ARG A 265 -16.01 28.84 45.19
N ARG A 266 -15.63 30.10 45.30
CA ARG A 266 -14.46 30.79 44.77
C ARG A 266 -13.18 30.10 45.26
N PHE A 267 -12.31 29.74 44.32
CA PHE A 267 -10.84 29.67 44.44
C PHE A 267 -10.35 29.95 43.02
N GLU A 268 -9.94 31.18 42.71
CA GLU A 268 -8.57 31.67 42.84
C GLU A 268 -7.54 30.78 42.16
N ALA A 269 -6.87 31.45 41.21
CA ALA A 269 -5.93 30.95 40.24
C ALA A 269 -4.55 30.70 40.87
N GLU A 270 -3.63 30.24 40.00
CA GLU A 270 -2.19 30.01 40.20
C GLU A 270 -1.87 28.59 40.73
N ASN A 271 -1.04 27.75 40.09
CA ASN A 271 0.06 28.00 39.17
C ASN A 271 0.35 26.80 38.24
N LEU A 272 0.75 27.17 37.02
CA LEU A 272 1.63 26.51 36.04
C LEU A 272 1.85 24.98 36.11
N SER A 273 1.34 24.29 35.10
CA SER A 273 2.16 23.33 34.34
C SER A 273 2.15 23.74 32.87
N GLN A 274 3.29 24.27 32.41
CA GLN A 274 3.56 24.58 31.01
C GLN A 274 3.48 23.29 30.17
N SER A 275 2.29 23.01 29.65
CA SER A 275 2.13 22.17 28.47
C SER A 275 2.33 23.08 27.27
N THR A 276 3.52 23.05 26.69
CA THR A 276 3.79 23.65 25.37
C THR A 276 3.08 22.81 24.31
N LYS A 277 1.75 22.81 24.30
CA LYS A 277 0.98 22.46 23.11
C LYS A 277 1.22 23.59 22.13
N ALA A 278 2.11 23.34 21.15
CA ALA A 278 2.19 24.18 19.97
C ALA A 278 0.77 24.35 19.43
N ARG A 279 0.25 25.57 19.50
CA ARG A 279 -1.00 25.92 18.83
C ARG A 279 -0.72 25.76 17.35
N ILE A 280 -1.31 24.74 16.73
CA ILE A 280 -1.37 24.64 15.29
C ILE A 280 -2.32 25.77 14.88
N GLU A 281 -1.75 26.89 14.46
CA GLU A 281 -2.54 27.92 13.80
C GLU A 281 -3.06 27.35 12.49
N ASP A 282 -4.38 27.43 12.28
CA ASP A 282 -4.98 27.07 11.00
C ASP A 282 -4.28 27.87 9.89
N VAL A 283 -3.62 27.16 8.98
CA VAL A 283 -3.04 27.75 7.77
C VAL A 283 -4.20 28.24 6.91
N LYS A 284 -4.58 29.50 7.10
CA LYS A 284 -5.55 30.17 6.22
C LYS A 284 -4.94 30.26 4.84
N PHE A 285 -5.47 29.48 3.91
CA PHE A 285 -5.13 29.58 2.50
C PHE A 285 -5.48 30.97 2.01
N VAL A 286 -4.47 31.81 1.76
CA VAL A 286 -4.64 33.09 1.09
C VAL A 286 -4.65 32.80 -0.41
N PRO A 287 -5.79 32.96 -1.10
CA PRO A 287 -5.83 32.76 -2.55
C PRO A 287 -4.91 33.81 -3.18
N LYS A 288 -3.78 33.35 -3.73
CA LYS A 288 -2.92 34.18 -4.55
C LYS A 288 -3.67 34.44 -5.85
N VAL A 289 -3.92 35.71 -6.18
CA VAL A 289 -4.41 36.08 -7.50
C VAL A 289 -3.30 35.70 -8.49
N MET A 290 -3.60 34.72 -9.34
CA MET A 290 -2.67 34.17 -10.31
C MET A 290 -3.16 34.54 -11.70
N GLY A 291 -2.25 34.91 -12.58
CA GLY A 291 -2.57 35.15 -13.99
C GLY A 291 -2.82 33.84 -14.74
N PRO A 292 -3.32 33.87 -15.99
CA PRO A 292 -3.64 32.67 -16.77
C PRO A 292 -2.45 31.70 -16.94
N ILE A 293 -1.23 32.23 -17.10
CA ILE A 293 0.00 31.42 -17.21
C ILE A 293 0.38 30.80 -15.87
N ASP A 294 0.24 31.55 -14.77
CA ASP A 294 0.54 31.05 -13.42
C ASP A 294 -0.46 29.98 -12.98
N GLU A 295 -1.74 30.13 -13.33
CA GLU A 295 -2.76 29.10 -13.10
C GLU A 295 -2.39 27.77 -13.77
N ILE A 296 -1.86 27.83 -14.99
CA ILE A 296 -1.40 26.63 -15.72
C ILE A 296 -0.11 26.08 -15.07
N LYS A 297 0.84 26.95 -14.73
CA LYS A 297 2.13 26.58 -14.14
C LYS A 297 2.01 25.90 -12.78
N TYR A 298 1.11 26.37 -11.93
CA TYR A 298 0.92 25.84 -10.58
C TYR A 298 -0.23 24.85 -10.49
N LEU A 299 -0.72 24.33 -11.61
CA LEU A 299 -1.82 23.38 -11.61
C LEU A 299 -1.41 22.07 -10.94
N ASP A 300 -1.97 21.84 -9.75
CA ASP A 300 -1.79 20.61 -8.98
C ASP A 300 -2.94 19.61 -9.22
N LEU A 301 -2.79 18.41 -8.67
CA LEU A 301 -3.78 17.35 -8.77
C LEU A 301 -5.14 17.74 -8.19
N THR A 302 -5.14 18.49 -7.09
CA THR A 302 -6.35 18.91 -6.40
C THR A 302 -7.12 19.93 -7.24
N ALA A 303 -6.43 20.92 -7.80
CA ALA A 303 -6.97 21.93 -8.70
C ALA A 303 -7.49 21.29 -9.99
N PHE A 304 -6.75 20.34 -10.57
CA PHE A 304 -7.18 19.58 -11.74
C PHE A 304 -8.53 18.87 -11.48
N ARG A 305 -8.66 18.17 -10.34
CA ARG A 305 -9.91 17.50 -9.94
C ARG A 305 -11.05 18.47 -9.60
N ARG A 306 -10.73 19.69 -9.14
CA ARG A 306 -11.74 20.74 -8.83
C ARG A 306 -12.27 21.45 -10.07
N LEU A 307 -11.46 21.57 -11.12
CA LEU A 307 -11.82 22.28 -12.37
C LEU A 307 -12.98 21.61 -13.13
N GLY A 308 -13.24 20.33 -12.88
CA GLY A 308 -14.38 19.59 -13.43
C GLY A 308 -14.42 18.17 -12.91
N GLY A 309 -15.62 17.60 -12.76
CA GLY A 309 -15.79 16.21 -12.34
C GLY A 309 -15.36 15.17 -13.39
N ASP A 310 -15.15 15.59 -14.64
CA ASP A 310 -14.71 14.74 -15.76
C ASP A 310 -13.29 15.16 -16.21
N PRO A 311 -12.29 14.26 -16.12
CA PRO A 311 -10.90 14.56 -16.48
C PRO A 311 -10.72 15.08 -17.90
N PHE A 312 -11.49 14.58 -18.87
CA PHE A 312 -11.39 14.99 -20.27
C PHE A 312 -11.89 16.43 -20.47
N LYS A 313 -12.96 16.81 -19.76
CA LYS A 313 -13.44 18.20 -19.79
C LYS A 313 -12.47 19.15 -19.12
N THR A 314 -11.80 18.73 -18.05
CA THR A 314 -10.74 19.53 -17.42
C THR A 314 -9.57 19.75 -18.40
N ALA A 315 -9.14 18.70 -19.09
CA ALA A 315 -8.10 18.79 -20.12
C ALA A 315 -8.49 19.76 -21.25
N GLU A 316 -9.73 19.68 -21.75
CA GLU A 316 -10.24 20.63 -22.74
C GLU A 316 -10.29 22.07 -22.22
N LYS A 317 -10.61 22.31 -20.95
CA LYS A 317 -10.53 23.67 -20.37
C LYS A 317 -9.11 24.22 -20.38
N ILE A 318 -8.12 23.38 -20.06
CA ILE A 318 -6.70 23.78 -20.10
C ILE A 318 -6.31 24.13 -21.54
N LYS A 319 -6.72 23.31 -22.51
CA LYS A 319 -6.55 23.58 -23.94
C LYS A 319 -7.20 24.89 -24.36
N SER A 320 -8.43 25.16 -23.94
CA SER A 320 -9.13 26.43 -24.22
C SER A 320 -8.38 27.62 -23.62
N LYS A 321 -7.85 27.51 -22.39
CA LYS A 321 -7.02 28.58 -21.80
C LYS A 321 -5.77 28.86 -22.63
N LEU A 322 -5.11 27.82 -23.16
CA LEU A 322 -3.96 27.98 -24.05
C LEU A 322 -4.34 28.60 -25.40
N ALA A 323 -5.53 28.31 -25.92
CA ALA A 323 -6.07 28.93 -27.12
C ALA A 323 -6.40 30.43 -26.90
N LEU A 324 -6.97 30.78 -25.74
CA LEU A 324 -7.20 32.20 -25.40
C LEU A 324 -5.88 32.98 -25.29
N LEU A 325 -4.83 32.36 -24.75
CA LEU A 325 -3.49 32.96 -24.75
C LEU A 325 -2.93 33.14 -26.18
N GLU A 326 -3.32 32.28 -27.12
CA GLU A 326 -2.93 32.42 -28.53
C GLU A 326 -3.59 33.62 -29.22
N GLU A 327 -4.84 33.92 -28.87
CA GLU A 327 -5.57 35.09 -29.39
C GLU A 327 -4.87 36.40 -29.01
N GLU A 328 -4.21 36.46 -27.86
CA GLU A 328 -3.36 37.60 -27.47
C GLU A 328 -2.05 37.63 -28.28
N SER A 329 -1.34 36.50 -28.32
CA SER A 329 -0.21 36.30 -29.22
C SER A 329 0.23 34.83 -29.26
N TYR A 330 0.81 34.41 -30.38
CA TYR A 330 1.44 33.11 -30.47
C TYR A 330 2.53 32.90 -29.41
N GLY A 331 3.29 33.95 -29.07
CA GLY A 331 4.31 33.89 -28.00
C GLY A 331 3.72 33.56 -26.63
N LYS A 332 2.54 34.09 -26.30
CA LYS A 332 1.82 33.79 -25.06
C LYS A 332 1.34 32.34 -25.01
N ARG A 333 0.92 31.77 -26.14
CA ARG A 333 0.63 30.33 -26.23
C ARG A 333 1.88 29.49 -25.93
N LEU A 334 3.05 29.86 -26.47
CA LEU A 334 4.30 29.15 -26.17
C LEU A 334 4.68 29.24 -24.69
N GLU A 335 4.53 30.41 -24.07
CA GLU A 335 4.73 30.59 -22.63
C GLU A 335 3.77 29.72 -21.82
N GLY A 336 2.51 29.65 -22.22
CA GLY A 336 1.49 28.78 -21.62
C GLY A 336 1.85 27.30 -21.72
N ILE A 337 2.32 26.83 -22.88
CA ILE A 337 2.75 25.42 -23.06
C ILE A 337 4.00 25.11 -22.20
N LYS A 338 4.96 26.04 -22.13
CA LYS A 338 6.12 25.90 -21.23
C LYS A 338 5.68 25.85 -19.76
N ALA A 339 4.75 26.72 -19.36
CA ALA A 339 4.15 26.70 -18.03
C ALA A 339 3.44 25.36 -17.74
N TRP A 340 2.68 24.83 -18.69
CA TRP A 340 2.02 23.54 -18.58
C TRP A 340 3.01 22.40 -18.32
N ARG A 341 4.11 22.35 -19.08
CA ARG A 341 5.17 21.34 -18.90
C ARG A 341 5.88 21.45 -17.53
N LEU A 342 5.86 22.63 -16.91
CA LEU A 342 6.41 22.84 -15.56
C LEU A 342 5.44 22.46 -14.43
N SER A 343 4.17 22.20 -14.76
CA SER A 343 3.13 21.98 -13.76
C SER A 343 3.33 20.69 -12.95
N PRO A 344 2.97 20.68 -11.65
CA PRO A 344 3.02 19.47 -10.83
C PRO A 344 2.25 18.29 -11.46
N ILE A 345 1.10 18.57 -12.07
CA ILE A 345 0.27 17.55 -12.71
C ILE A 345 0.96 16.90 -13.91
N PHE A 346 1.62 17.68 -14.76
CA PHE A 346 2.34 17.17 -15.91
C PHE A 346 3.59 16.37 -15.50
N LYS A 347 4.31 16.83 -14.45
CA LYS A 347 5.43 16.06 -13.88
C LYS A 347 4.98 14.73 -13.32
N LEU A 348 3.82 14.68 -12.67
CA LEU A 348 3.23 13.43 -12.18
C LEU A 348 2.87 12.49 -13.34
N TYR A 349 2.32 13.02 -14.44
CA TYR A 349 2.06 12.27 -15.67
C TYR A 349 3.34 11.62 -16.23
N LEU A 350 4.42 12.40 -16.42
CA LEU A 350 5.70 11.87 -16.89
C LEU A 350 6.29 10.83 -15.93
N ALA A 351 6.21 11.07 -14.62
CA ALA A 351 6.71 10.14 -13.62
C ALA A 351 6.00 8.79 -13.68
N LEU A 352 4.66 8.77 -13.76
CA LEU A 352 3.88 7.53 -13.81
C LEU A 352 4.16 6.75 -15.10
N GLY A 353 4.23 7.42 -16.24
CA GLY A 353 4.53 6.71 -17.48
C GLY A 353 6.00 6.30 -17.60
N GLY A 354 6.94 7.07 -17.05
CA GLY A 354 8.35 6.66 -16.93
C GLY A 354 8.51 5.40 -16.06
N LEU A 355 7.74 5.30 -14.97
CA LEU A 355 7.65 4.09 -14.15
C LEU A 355 7.04 2.92 -14.92
N SER A 356 6.00 3.16 -15.72
CA SER A 356 5.38 2.14 -16.58
C SER A 356 6.36 1.59 -17.62
N ILE A 357 7.15 2.45 -18.27
CA ILE A 357 8.19 2.05 -19.22
C ILE A 357 9.32 1.29 -18.51
N SER A 358 9.88 1.86 -17.44
CA SER A 358 11.05 1.28 -16.76
C SER A 358 10.74 -0.05 -16.08
N ALA A 359 9.56 -0.20 -15.48
CA ALA A 359 9.11 -1.45 -14.87
C ALA A 359 8.50 -2.43 -15.88
N ASN A 360 8.30 -2.01 -17.14
CA ASN A 360 7.61 -2.78 -18.17
C ASN A 360 6.22 -3.28 -17.72
N LYS A 361 5.50 -2.45 -16.96
CA LYS A 361 4.17 -2.76 -16.41
C LYS A 361 3.10 -1.86 -17.04
N PRO A 362 1.85 -2.34 -17.20
CA PRO A 362 0.75 -1.49 -17.60
C PRO A 362 0.55 -0.32 -16.63
N ILE A 363 0.13 0.84 -17.17
CA ILE A 363 -0.06 2.07 -16.39
C ILE A 363 -1.09 1.89 -15.27
N ASP A 364 -2.15 1.12 -15.51
CA ASP A 364 -3.20 0.84 -14.53
C ASP A 364 -2.63 0.14 -13.28
N VAL A 365 -1.66 -0.77 -13.46
CA VAL A 365 -0.99 -1.48 -12.36
C VAL A 365 -0.10 -0.54 -11.57
N ILE A 366 0.68 0.32 -12.25
CA ILE A 366 1.54 1.33 -11.60
C ILE A 366 0.72 2.31 -10.77
N ILE A 367 -0.44 2.73 -11.28
CA ILE A 367 -1.37 3.62 -10.59
C ILE A 367 -1.87 2.96 -9.29
N GLU A 368 -2.34 1.71 -9.36
CA GLU A 368 -2.83 1.00 -8.16
C GLU A 368 -1.70 0.72 -7.16
N GLU A 369 -0.50 0.33 -7.61
CA GLU A 369 0.68 0.17 -6.74
C GLU A 369 1.01 1.49 -6.00
N ARG A 370 0.95 2.62 -6.71
CA ARG A 370 1.25 3.94 -6.14
C ARG A 370 0.16 4.41 -5.16
N LYS A 371 -1.10 4.12 -5.47
CA LYS A 371 -2.25 4.39 -4.61
C LYS A 371 -2.17 3.58 -3.32
N LEU A 372 -1.82 2.30 -3.39
CA LEU A 372 -1.60 1.45 -2.22
C LEU A 372 -0.43 1.93 -1.36
N ALA A 373 0.61 2.48 -1.99
CA ALA A 373 1.74 3.10 -1.29
C ALA A 373 1.40 4.46 -0.65
N GLY A 374 0.19 4.99 -0.84
CA GLY A 374 -0.25 6.28 -0.28
C GLY A 374 0.40 7.50 -0.94
N GLY A 375 1.01 7.33 -2.12
CA GLY A 375 1.59 8.43 -2.89
C GLY A 375 0.55 9.16 -3.75
N GLU A 376 0.90 10.34 -4.26
CA GLU A 376 0.09 11.01 -5.29
C GLU A 376 0.04 10.17 -6.57
N TYR A 377 -1.15 10.07 -7.15
CA TYR A 377 -1.43 9.27 -8.34
C TYR A 377 -2.49 9.94 -9.22
N LEU A 378 -2.42 9.65 -10.52
CA LEU A 378 -3.47 9.94 -11.50
C LEU A 378 -4.33 8.70 -11.67
N THR A 379 -5.64 8.88 -11.84
CA THR A 379 -6.49 7.77 -12.31
C THR A 379 -6.17 7.44 -13.77
N ALA A 380 -6.60 6.26 -14.23
CA ALA A 380 -6.40 5.86 -15.64
C ALA A 380 -7.00 6.88 -16.62
N ASP A 381 -8.18 7.42 -16.30
CA ASP A 381 -8.86 8.42 -17.14
C ASP A 381 -8.18 9.80 -17.06
N GLU A 382 -7.67 10.20 -15.89
CA GLU A 382 -6.85 11.42 -15.74
C GLU A 382 -5.56 11.34 -16.55
N PHE A 383 -4.88 10.19 -16.50
CA PHE A 383 -3.67 9.95 -17.27
C PHE A 383 -3.97 10.02 -18.77
N ARG A 384 -5.06 9.39 -19.23
CA ARG A 384 -5.47 9.43 -20.65
C ARG A 384 -5.85 10.84 -21.11
N ALA A 385 -6.58 11.59 -20.29
CA ALA A 385 -6.96 12.96 -20.63
C ALA A 385 -5.75 13.88 -20.79
N ILE A 386 -4.77 13.80 -19.89
CA ILE A 386 -3.51 14.56 -19.98
C ILE A 386 -2.71 14.15 -21.22
N MET A 387 -2.68 12.85 -21.49
CA MET A 387 -2.00 12.27 -22.63
C MET A 387 -2.56 12.75 -23.96
N ASP A 388 -3.89 12.80 -24.09
CA ASP A 388 -4.57 13.31 -25.28
C ASP A 388 -4.42 14.83 -25.40
N LEU A 389 -4.43 15.56 -24.29
CA LEU A 389 -4.07 16.99 -24.27
C LEU A 389 -2.67 17.21 -24.86
N ASN A 390 -1.67 16.49 -24.37
CA ASN A 390 -0.28 16.64 -24.81
C ASN A 390 -0.10 16.32 -26.30
N LYS A 391 -0.84 15.33 -26.85
CA LYS A 391 -0.85 15.09 -28.31
C LYS A 391 -1.32 16.31 -29.11
N ASN A 392 -2.27 17.07 -28.58
CA ASN A 392 -2.85 18.24 -29.22
C ASN A 392 -2.04 19.53 -29.01
N LEU A 393 -1.13 19.56 -28.05
CA LEU A 393 -0.25 20.72 -27.79
C LEU A 393 1.05 20.69 -28.60
N ARG A 394 1.19 19.73 -29.51
CA ARG A 394 2.33 19.63 -30.42
C ARG A 394 2.28 20.74 -31.48
N PHE A 395 3.47 21.14 -31.92
CA PHE A 395 3.67 22.06 -33.05
C PHE A 395 3.83 21.30 -34.36
#